data_AF-A0A0D2DVF8-F1
#
_entry.id   AF-A0A0D2DVF8-F1
#
_cell.length_a   1.000
_cell.length_b   1.000
_cell.length_c   1.000
_cell.angle_alpha   90.00
_cell.angle_beta   90.00
_cell.angle_gamma   90.00
#
_symmetry.space_group_name_H-M   'P 1'
#
loop_
_entity.id
_entity.type
_entity.pdbx_description
1 polymer ?
#
loop_
_entity_poly.entity_id
_entity_poly.type
_entity_poly.pdbx_seq_one_letter_code
_entity_poly.pdbx_strand_id
1 'polypeptide(L)'
;MVDPSTSDMIKDLHRDLVGKYNKHAATVELYWRRFDRSQRTQCIKAGAADGVVLKHPLDRSLGNVYKIIPEINLRDITDPESDFFLDLLKYRATNTLLDQYMTGLNGGPGDHAFIKQMMDTRNLHLANPDKNGFTLFLDEDQYGQSMTIVREASQVLAGLATAIRANRCVPQELGELILQRQLYMLQSLNIAIEDILDIGSRTRDRKKPSKKSDKAATAAFSKLSIQEPAKSLSLPDLIDSAADHKSALEEYLTLLSTEPVVLAHAVNHCFFSRPELLPDERGRILPVHTDKYISGAVLEAVYDASKQLPSGTTLVASSASWRPRPPRTRFTEL
;
A
#
# COMPACT_ATOMS: atom_id res chain seq x y z
N MET A 1 -1.07 16.24 -15.01
CA MET A 1 -1.47 15.71 -13.68
C MET A 1 -0.40 16.13 -12.70
N VAL A 2 -0.78 16.57 -11.50
CA VAL A 2 0.18 16.96 -10.45
C VAL A 2 0.55 15.68 -9.71
N ASP A 3 1.85 15.39 -9.58
CA ASP A 3 2.32 14.23 -8.82
C ASP A 3 1.84 14.35 -7.35
N PRO A 4 1.36 13.25 -6.74
CA PRO A 4 0.89 13.29 -5.36
C PRO A 4 2.02 13.72 -4.42
N SER A 5 1.72 14.62 -3.48
CA SER A 5 2.71 15.07 -2.51
C SER A 5 3.06 13.93 -1.54
N THR A 6 4.24 14.00 -0.91
CA THR A 6 4.63 13.03 0.14
C THR A 6 3.61 12.98 1.27
N SER A 7 2.98 14.11 1.60
CA SER A 7 1.90 14.16 2.59
C SER A 7 0.68 13.33 2.15
N ASP A 8 0.24 13.48 0.90
CA ASP A 8 -0.89 12.72 0.37
C ASP A 8 -0.62 11.21 0.41
N MET A 9 0.61 10.80 0.06
CA MET A 9 1.04 9.40 0.15
C MET A 9 0.98 8.87 1.59
N ILE A 10 1.44 9.66 2.58
CA ILE A 10 1.40 9.28 4.00
C ILE A 10 -0.03 9.14 4.49
N LYS A 11 -0.92 10.06 4.12
CA LYS A 11 -2.36 9.99 4.48
C LYS A 11 -3.03 8.75 3.88
N ASP A 12 -2.70 8.42 2.64
CA ASP A 12 -3.23 7.21 1.99
C ASP A 12 -2.69 5.93 2.66
N LEU A 13 -1.38 5.87 2.96
CA LEU A 13 -0.77 4.73 3.67
C LEU A 13 -1.30 4.56 5.10
N HIS A 14 -1.55 5.66 5.80
CA HIS A 14 -2.12 5.60 7.15
C HIS A 14 -3.56 5.09 7.12
N ARG A 15 -4.38 5.59 6.19
CA ARG A 15 -5.75 5.11 5.98
C ARG A 15 -5.78 3.63 5.63
N ASP A 16 -4.86 3.20 4.77
CA ASP A 16 -4.69 1.80 4.39
C ASP A 16 -4.33 0.94 5.61
N LEU A 17 -3.35 1.39 6.41
CA LEU A 17 -2.94 0.70 7.63
C LEU A 17 -4.09 0.56 8.62
N VAL A 18 -4.86 1.62 8.83
CA VAL A 18 -6.06 1.63 9.69
C VAL A 18 -7.09 0.61 9.17
N GLY A 19 -7.36 0.61 7.87
CA GLY A 19 -8.29 -0.32 7.23
C GLY A 19 -7.85 -1.78 7.39
N LYS A 20 -6.59 -2.08 7.09
CA LYS A 20 -5.98 -3.41 7.23
C LYS A 20 -5.97 -3.87 8.68
N TYR A 21 -5.59 -3.00 9.61
CA TYR A 21 -5.60 -3.30 11.04
C TYR A 21 -7.01 -3.63 11.52
N ASN A 22 -8.01 -2.79 11.25
CA ASN A 22 -9.39 -3.02 11.67
C ASN A 22 -9.96 -4.34 11.14
N LYS A 23 -9.58 -4.73 9.93
CA LYS A 23 -10.07 -5.97 9.29
C LYS A 23 -9.30 -7.22 9.73
N HIS A 24 -8.00 -7.10 9.98
CA HIS A 24 -7.10 -8.26 10.08
C HIS A 24 -6.32 -8.36 11.40
N ALA A 25 -6.42 -7.40 12.34
CA ALA A 25 -5.62 -7.37 13.57
C ALA A 25 -5.60 -8.70 14.33
N ALA A 26 -6.77 -9.29 14.59
CA ALA A 26 -6.87 -10.55 15.33
C ALA A 26 -6.17 -11.72 14.61
N THR A 27 -6.29 -11.78 13.27
CA THR A 27 -5.65 -12.82 12.46
C THR A 27 -4.14 -12.61 12.38
N VAL A 28 -3.69 -11.35 12.22
CA VAL A 28 -2.28 -10.97 12.21
C VAL A 28 -1.63 -11.32 13.55
N GLU A 29 -2.26 -10.95 14.67
CA GLU A 29 -1.79 -11.26 16.02
C GLU A 29 -1.66 -12.78 16.23
N LEU A 30 -2.68 -13.54 15.82
CA LEU A 30 -2.66 -15.00 15.91
C LEU A 30 -1.51 -15.62 15.12
N TYR A 31 -1.30 -15.21 13.87
CA TYR A 31 -0.21 -15.73 13.04
C TYR A 31 1.15 -15.30 13.57
N TRP A 32 1.32 -14.02 13.89
CA TRP A 32 2.58 -13.47 14.37
C TRP A 32 3.07 -14.17 15.64
N ARG A 33 2.18 -14.39 16.62
CA ARG A 33 2.53 -15.09 17.88
C ARG A 33 2.84 -16.58 17.68
N ARG A 34 2.35 -17.19 16.60
CA ARG A 34 2.67 -18.60 16.26
C ARG A 34 3.95 -18.75 15.45
N PHE A 35 4.39 -17.68 14.79
CA PHE A 35 5.58 -17.71 13.98
C PHE A 35 6.84 -17.83 14.82
N ASP A 36 7.73 -18.72 14.38
CA ASP A 36 9.11 -18.72 14.86
C ASP A 36 9.88 -17.51 14.30
N ARG A 37 11.10 -17.32 14.80
CA ARG A 37 11.95 -16.21 14.36
C ARG A 37 12.24 -16.22 12.85
N SER A 38 12.35 -17.39 12.24
CA SER A 38 12.61 -17.52 10.80
C SER A 38 11.42 -17.04 9.98
N GLN A 39 10.21 -17.44 10.37
CA GLN A 39 8.96 -16.99 9.74
C GLN A 39 8.75 -15.49 9.91
N ARG A 40 8.98 -14.94 11.12
CA ARG A 40 8.95 -13.49 11.36
C ARG A 40 9.97 -12.75 10.50
N THR A 41 11.19 -13.27 10.38
CA THR A 41 12.24 -12.71 9.51
C THR A 41 11.83 -12.73 8.05
N GLN A 42 11.20 -13.81 7.59
CA GLN A 42 10.70 -13.91 6.22
C GLN A 42 9.64 -12.84 5.93
N CYS A 43 8.69 -12.62 6.84
CA CYS A 43 7.68 -11.57 6.70
C CYS A 43 8.34 -10.19 6.54
N ILE A 44 9.28 -9.85 7.42
CA ILE A 44 9.90 -8.51 7.40
C ILE A 44 10.83 -8.29 6.20
N LYS A 45 11.40 -9.36 5.64
CA LYS A 45 12.26 -9.26 4.45
C LYS A 45 11.51 -9.27 3.13
N ALA A 46 10.35 -9.90 3.05
CA ALA A 46 9.60 -10.01 1.80
C ALA A 46 9.21 -8.62 1.25
N GLY A 47 8.88 -7.68 2.15
CA GLY A 47 8.62 -6.29 1.79
C GLY A 47 9.82 -5.36 1.58
N ALA A 48 11.04 -5.82 1.84
CA ALA A 48 12.24 -4.97 1.74
C ALA A 48 12.88 -5.07 0.35
N ALA A 49 13.37 -3.95 -0.19
CA ALA A 49 14.18 -3.95 -1.41
C ALA A 49 15.39 -4.88 -1.22
N ASP A 50 15.57 -5.84 -2.14
CA ASP A 50 16.58 -6.90 -2.09
C ASP A 50 16.57 -7.75 -0.80
N GLY A 51 15.49 -7.72 -0.02
CA GLY A 51 15.37 -8.42 1.26
C GLY A 51 16.30 -7.88 2.35
N VAL A 52 16.77 -6.64 2.22
CA VAL A 52 17.77 -6.05 3.11
C VAL A 52 17.10 -5.18 4.17
N VAL A 53 17.32 -5.54 5.44
CA VAL A 53 16.74 -4.87 6.62
C VAL A 53 17.85 -4.66 7.65
N LEU A 54 17.75 -3.62 8.48
CA LEU A 54 18.67 -3.37 9.58
C LEU A 54 18.79 -4.61 10.47
N LYS A 55 20.01 -4.99 10.83
CA LYS A 55 20.23 -6.12 11.74
C LYS A 55 19.85 -5.77 13.17
N HIS A 56 20.13 -4.54 13.59
CA HIS A 56 19.83 -3.99 14.92
C HIS A 56 19.67 -2.45 14.81
N PRO A 57 19.16 -1.74 15.85
CA PRO A 57 18.84 -0.30 15.79
C PRO A 57 19.99 0.66 15.47
N LEU A 58 21.24 0.18 15.50
CA LEU A 58 22.45 0.97 15.28
C LEU A 58 23.23 0.50 14.05
N ASP A 59 22.62 -0.37 13.24
CA ASP A 59 23.25 -0.94 12.05
C ASP A 59 23.45 0.14 10.99
N ARG A 60 24.71 0.40 10.62
CA ARG A 60 25.09 1.45 9.66
C ARG A 60 25.17 0.93 8.22
N SER A 61 24.90 -0.35 7.98
CA SER A 61 25.04 -0.96 6.65
C SER A 61 24.10 -0.39 5.59
N LEU A 62 22.97 0.21 6.00
CA LEU A 62 22.00 0.86 5.13
C LEU A 62 22.05 2.39 5.23
N GLY A 63 23.24 2.95 5.46
CA GLY A 63 23.43 4.40 5.49
C GLY A 63 22.62 5.07 6.59
N ASN A 64 21.72 5.98 6.22
CA ASN A 64 20.92 6.76 7.18
C ASN A 64 19.63 6.06 7.65
N VAL A 65 19.30 4.84 7.18
CA VAL A 65 18.03 4.17 7.54
C VAL A 65 17.88 3.98 9.06
N TYR A 66 18.96 3.65 9.78
CA TYR A 66 18.93 3.53 11.25
C TYR A 66 18.70 4.86 12.00
N LYS A 67 18.84 6.00 11.32
CA LYS A 67 18.50 7.32 11.85
C LYS A 67 17.05 7.72 11.52
N ILE A 68 16.37 6.97 10.66
CA ILE A 68 15.02 7.29 10.18
C ILE A 68 14.00 6.33 10.80
N ILE A 69 14.24 5.02 10.76
CA ILE A 69 13.34 3.97 11.27
C ILE A 69 14.12 2.82 11.95
N PRO A 70 14.88 3.07 13.04
CA PRO A 70 15.64 2.02 13.73
C PRO A 70 14.76 0.89 14.31
N GLU A 71 13.46 1.13 14.50
CA GLU A 71 12.49 0.15 14.99
C GLU A 71 12.32 -1.02 14.01
N ILE A 72 12.49 -0.77 12.71
CA ILE A 72 12.41 -1.80 11.67
C ILE A 72 13.77 -2.49 11.56
N ASN A 73 14.10 -3.28 12.59
CA ASN A 73 15.32 -4.07 12.64
C ASN A 73 15.05 -5.53 13.02
N LEU A 74 15.79 -6.45 12.41
CA LEU A 74 15.55 -7.89 12.56
C LEU A 74 15.74 -8.37 14.00
N ARG A 75 16.69 -7.83 14.75
CA ARG A 75 16.95 -8.29 16.11
C ARG A 75 15.72 -8.10 17.00
N ASP A 76 15.15 -6.90 17.01
CA ASP A 76 14.10 -6.54 17.96
C ASP A 76 12.70 -6.91 17.43
N ILE A 77 12.44 -6.70 16.14
CA ILE A 77 11.10 -6.92 15.57
C ILE A 77 10.77 -8.41 15.45
N THR A 78 11.77 -9.29 15.23
CA THR A 78 11.53 -10.73 15.01
C THR A 78 11.72 -11.58 16.26
N ASP A 79 11.98 -10.96 17.42
CA ASP A 79 12.12 -11.68 18.68
C ASP A 79 10.81 -12.40 19.05
N PRO A 80 10.76 -13.75 19.09
CA PRO A 80 9.53 -14.50 19.37
C PRO A 80 8.88 -14.16 20.71
N GLU A 81 9.69 -13.78 21.70
CA GLU A 81 9.25 -13.47 23.07
C GLU A 81 8.77 -12.01 23.21
N SER A 82 8.82 -11.22 22.14
CA SER A 82 8.46 -9.81 22.12
C SER A 82 7.19 -9.57 21.28
N ASP A 83 6.28 -8.78 21.85
CA ASP A 83 5.11 -8.23 21.16
C ASP A 83 5.43 -6.87 20.48
N PHE A 84 6.69 -6.44 20.44
CA PHE A 84 7.11 -5.14 19.92
C PHE A 84 6.55 -4.79 18.53
N PHE A 85 6.53 -5.73 17.59
CA PHE A 85 5.91 -5.52 16.28
C PHE A 85 4.41 -5.21 16.38
N LEU A 86 3.68 -5.99 17.19
CA LEU A 86 2.23 -5.83 17.35
C LEU A 86 1.89 -4.53 18.06
N ASP A 87 2.69 -4.15 19.06
CA ASP A 87 2.56 -2.87 19.76
C ASP A 87 2.80 -1.69 18.83
N LEU A 88 3.88 -1.75 18.03
CA LEU A 88 4.20 -0.73 17.03
C LEU A 88 3.09 -0.63 15.97
N LEU A 89 2.63 -1.77 15.46
CA LEU A 89 1.56 -1.84 14.47
C LEU A 89 0.26 -1.23 15.01
N LYS A 90 -0.16 -1.64 16.21
CA LYS A 90 -1.34 -1.13 16.88
C LYS A 90 -1.24 0.39 17.06
N TYR A 91 -0.14 0.87 17.62
CA TYR A 91 0.08 2.29 17.84
C TYR A 91 -0.06 3.11 16.56
N ARG A 92 0.59 2.68 15.48
CA ARG A 92 0.55 3.38 14.18
C ARG A 92 -0.82 3.31 13.50
N ALA A 93 -1.60 2.26 13.75
CA ALA A 93 -2.94 2.11 13.19
C ALA A 93 -4.03 2.82 13.99
N THR A 94 -3.87 3.00 15.31
CA THR A 94 -4.92 3.55 16.19
C THR A 94 -4.78 5.04 16.49
N ASN A 95 -3.63 5.64 16.20
CA ASN A 95 -3.34 7.05 16.47
C ASN A 95 -3.35 7.87 15.19
N THR A 96 -3.79 9.13 15.27
CA THR A 96 -3.74 10.06 14.13
C THR A 96 -2.30 10.35 13.72
N LEU A 97 -2.07 10.80 12.48
CA LEU A 97 -0.73 11.23 12.04
C LEU A 97 -0.16 12.33 12.94
N LEU A 98 -1.03 13.23 13.41
CA LEU A 98 -0.68 14.30 14.33
C LEU A 98 -0.28 13.78 15.72
N ASP A 99 -0.94 12.75 16.23
CA ASP A 99 -0.57 12.13 17.51
C ASP A 99 0.77 11.42 17.41
N GLN A 100 1.01 10.70 16.31
CA GLN A 100 2.28 10.02 16.01
C GLN A 100 3.45 11.01 15.84
N TYR A 101 3.16 12.19 15.30
CA TYR A 101 4.11 13.29 15.23
C TYR A 101 4.54 13.77 16.61
N MET A 102 3.59 13.91 17.54
CA MET A 102 3.81 14.49 18.87
C MET A 102 4.36 13.48 19.88
N THR A 103 3.85 12.25 19.86
CA THR A 103 4.09 11.21 20.87
C THR A 103 4.51 9.93 20.17
N GLY A 104 5.25 9.07 20.85
CA GLY A 104 5.66 7.76 20.35
C GLY A 104 4.98 6.61 21.11
N LEU A 105 5.30 5.40 20.67
CA LEU A 105 4.90 4.16 21.35
C LEU A 105 5.30 4.20 22.83
N ASN A 106 4.39 3.77 23.72
CA ASN A 106 4.61 3.70 25.18
C ASN A 106 5.07 5.02 25.82
N GLY A 107 4.60 6.16 25.31
CA GLY A 107 4.98 7.49 25.81
C GLY A 107 6.40 7.91 25.42
N GLY A 108 7.04 7.19 24.49
CA GLY A 108 8.32 7.57 23.90
C GLY A 108 8.23 8.83 23.02
N PRO A 109 9.35 9.24 22.40
CA PRO A 109 9.37 10.40 21.51
C PRO A 109 8.53 10.14 20.25
N GLY A 110 7.71 11.13 19.87
CA GLY A 110 7.03 11.14 18.56
C GLY A 110 8.00 11.41 17.41
N ASP A 111 7.49 11.34 16.19
CA ASP A 111 8.32 11.43 14.97
C ASP A 111 9.10 12.75 14.91
N HIS A 112 8.52 13.86 15.36
CA HIS A 112 9.22 15.15 15.46
C HIS A 112 10.42 15.09 16.40
N ALA A 113 10.18 14.67 17.65
CA ALA A 113 11.21 14.65 18.68
C ALA A 113 12.33 13.67 18.32
N PHE A 114 11.96 12.52 17.77
CA PHE A 114 12.91 11.50 17.32
C PHE A 114 13.81 12.02 16.19
N ILE A 115 13.24 12.58 15.11
CA ILE A 115 14.04 13.08 13.99
C ILE A 115 14.92 14.24 14.42
N LYS A 116 14.39 15.19 15.20
CA LYS A 116 15.17 16.29 15.73
C LYS A 116 16.39 15.78 16.52
N GLN A 117 16.19 14.78 17.38
CA GLN A 117 17.30 14.14 18.10
C GLN A 117 18.34 13.53 17.15
N MET A 118 17.91 12.90 16.05
CA MET A 118 18.82 12.30 15.06
C MET A 118 19.60 13.35 14.28
N MET A 119 18.99 14.51 13.99
CA MET A 119 19.70 15.68 13.44
C MET A 119 20.77 16.15 14.42
N ASP A 120 20.38 16.43 15.67
CA ASP A 120 21.25 17.00 16.70
C ASP A 120 22.41 16.08 17.11
N THR A 121 22.17 14.76 17.19
CA THR A 121 23.14 13.81 17.76
C THR A 121 23.83 12.92 16.74
N ARG A 122 23.28 12.79 15.52
CA ARG A 122 23.78 11.85 14.50
C ARG A 122 23.98 12.46 13.13
N ASN A 123 23.99 13.79 13.03
CA ASN A 123 24.26 14.52 11.79
C ASN A 123 23.37 14.02 10.64
N LEU A 124 22.07 13.83 10.93
CA LEU A 124 21.08 13.54 9.91
C LEU A 124 20.68 14.86 9.25
N HIS A 125 20.97 15.00 7.96
CA HIS A 125 20.69 16.22 7.20
C HIS A 125 20.29 15.88 5.76
N LEU A 126 19.49 16.76 5.17
CA LEU A 126 19.25 16.73 3.73
C LEU A 126 20.46 17.27 2.97
N ALA A 127 20.67 16.80 1.75
CA ALA A 127 21.79 17.25 0.92
C ALA A 127 21.65 18.74 0.53
N ASN A 128 20.43 19.19 0.23
CA ASN A 128 20.15 20.54 -0.27
C ASN A 128 18.84 21.09 0.35
N PRO A 129 18.83 21.49 1.63
CA PRO A 129 17.61 22.00 2.26
C PRO A 129 17.26 23.41 1.76
N ASP A 130 15.97 23.67 1.54
CA ASP A 130 15.47 25.03 1.35
C ASP A 130 15.48 25.79 2.69
N LYS A 131 16.34 26.81 2.78
CA LYS A 131 16.52 27.61 4.00
C LYS A 131 15.33 28.53 4.30
N ASN A 132 14.51 28.83 3.29
CA ASN A 132 13.30 29.63 3.43
C ASN A 132 12.03 28.77 3.45
N GLY A 133 12.20 27.46 3.47
CA GLY A 133 11.14 26.47 3.47
C GLY A 133 10.63 26.15 4.87
N PHE A 134 9.32 25.98 4.98
CA PHE A 134 8.64 25.57 6.21
C PHE A 134 7.61 24.48 5.90
N THR A 135 7.43 23.54 6.83
CA THR A 135 6.42 22.49 6.75
C THR A 135 5.43 22.61 7.91
N LEU A 136 4.14 22.50 7.60
CA LEU A 136 3.04 22.60 8.55
C LEU A 136 2.60 21.21 9.03
N PHE A 137 2.30 21.11 10.32
CA PHE A 137 1.76 19.95 11.01
C PHE A 137 0.61 20.40 11.92
N LEU A 138 -0.44 20.97 11.32
CA LEU A 138 -1.53 21.64 12.04
C LEU A 138 -2.72 20.72 12.28
N ASP A 139 -3.48 20.44 11.23
CA ASP A 139 -4.64 19.55 11.20
C ASP A 139 -4.48 18.53 10.06
N GLU A 140 -5.45 17.64 9.89
CA GLU A 140 -5.43 16.61 8.85
C GLU A 140 -5.36 17.18 7.42
N ASP A 141 -5.90 18.38 7.18
CA ASP A 141 -5.90 18.98 5.83
C ASP A 141 -4.52 19.57 5.51
N GLN A 142 -3.95 20.31 6.45
CA GLN A 142 -2.66 21.00 6.33
C GLN A 142 -1.46 20.17 6.79
N TYR A 143 -1.69 18.92 7.20
CA TYR A 143 -0.64 18.01 7.62
C TYR A 143 0.41 17.83 6.52
N GLY A 144 1.69 18.05 6.83
CA GLY A 144 2.81 17.81 5.93
C GLY A 144 2.90 18.77 4.73
N GLN A 145 2.13 19.85 4.69
CA GLN A 145 2.21 20.81 3.59
C GLN A 145 3.44 21.71 3.75
N SER A 146 4.25 21.85 2.70
CA SER A 146 5.41 22.73 2.67
C SER A 146 5.12 24.03 1.93
N MET A 147 5.70 25.12 2.42
CA MET A 147 5.68 26.44 1.80
C MET A 147 7.08 27.05 1.80
N THR A 148 7.41 27.83 0.77
CA THR A 148 8.63 28.64 0.74
C THR A 148 8.28 30.11 0.89
N ILE A 149 8.92 30.79 1.84
CA ILE A 149 8.72 32.22 2.06
C ILE A 149 9.60 33.00 1.07
N VAL A 150 8.98 33.62 0.06
CA VAL A 150 9.69 34.32 -1.01
C VAL A 150 9.86 35.82 -0.73
N ARG A 151 8.95 36.43 0.04
CA ARG A 151 8.97 37.86 0.41
C ARG A 151 8.41 38.07 1.81
N GLU A 152 8.72 39.23 2.41
CA GLU A 152 8.15 39.68 3.70
C GLU A 152 8.36 38.70 4.86
N ALA A 153 9.54 38.04 4.89
CA ALA A 153 9.82 36.96 5.82
C ALA A 153 9.54 37.30 7.28
N SER A 154 9.93 38.50 7.74
CA SER A 154 9.68 38.92 9.13
C SER A 154 8.18 38.97 9.48
N GLN A 155 7.33 39.43 8.55
CA GLN A 155 5.89 39.53 8.77
C GLN A 155 5.22 38.15 8.72
N VAL A 156 5.60 37.31 7.76
CA VAL A 156 5.09 35.93 7.65
C VAL A 156 5.49 35.11 8.87
N LEU A 157 6.76 35.18 9.29
CA LEU A 157 7.26 34.49 10.49
C LEU A 157 6.60 35.01 11.77
N ALA A 158 6.31 36.30 11.87
CA ALA A 158 5.54 36.84 12.99
C ALA A 158 4.12 36.26 13.04
N GLY A 159 3.46 36.11 11.89
CA GLY A 159 2.15 35.45 11.80
C GLY A 159 2.19 33.97 12.19
N LEU A 160 3.29 33.27 11.87
CA LEU A 160 3.49 31.85 12.19
C LEU A 160 4.08 31.58 13.58
N ALA A 161 4.44 32.62 14.35
CA ALA A 161 5.20 32.49 15.59
C ALA A 161 4.54 31.56 16.63
N THR A 162 3.22 31.53 16.69
CA THR A 162 2.49 30.61 17.59
C THR A 162 2.61 29.16 17.12
N ALA A 163 2.47 28.89 15.83
CA ALA A 163 2.64 27.55 15.26
C ALA A 163 4.09 27.07 15.42
N ILE A 164 5.07 27.95 15.21
CA ILE A 164 6.50 27.64 15.39
C ILE A 164 6.79 27.26 16.84
N ARG A 165 6.33 28.06 17.82
CA ARG A 165 6.52 27.75 19.25
C ARG A 165 5.86 26.45 19.68
N ALA A 166 4.75 26.10 19.06
CA ALA A 166 4.05 24.83 19.30
C ALA A 166 4.66 23.63 18.56
N ASN A 167 5.75 23.81 17.80
CA ASN A 167 6.30 22.82 16.87
C ASN A 167 5.24 22.30 15.87
N ARG A 168 4.32 23.15 15.44
CA ARG A 168 3.30 22.87 14.40
C ARG A 168 3.68 23.47 13.04
N CYS A 169 4.72 24.30 13.01
CA CYS A 169 5.38 24.81 11.82
C CYS A 169 6.88 24.69 12.07
N VAL A 170 7.57 23.96 11.21
CA VAL A 170 9.00 23.63 11.38
C VAL A 170 9.78 23.97 10.11
N PRO A 171 11.11 24.16 10.19
CA PRO A 171 11.95 24.26 8.99
C PRO A 171 11.72 23.06 8.07
N GLN A 172 11.69 23.30 6.76
CA GLN A 172 11.36 22.27 5.76
C GLN A 172 12.28 21.06 5.84
N GLU A 173 13.58 21.24 6.14
CA GLU A 173 14.50 20.11 6.32
C GLU A 173 14.02 19.12 7.40
N LEU A 174 13.62 19.65 8.55
CA LEU A 174 13.07 18.85 9.64
C LEU A 174 11.73 18.23 9.22
N GLY A 175 10.87 19.00 8.56
CA GLY A 175 9.57 18.53 8.07
C GLY A 175 9.69 17.35 7.10
N GLU A 176 10.57 17.45 6.10
CA GLU A 176 10.80 16.38 5.11
C GLU A 176 11.34 15.11 5.76
N LEU A 177 12.29 15.22 6.70
CA LEU A 177 12.82 14.06 7.41
C LEU A 177 11.77 13.38 8.31
N ILE A 178 10.86 14.15 8.90
CA ILE A 178 9.70 13.63 9.65
C ILE A 178 8.76 12.87 8.73
N LEU A 179 8.39 13.48 7.59
CA LEU A 179 7.53 12.84 6.59
C LEU A 179 8.18 11.57 6.05
N GLN A 180 9.49 11.57 5.79
CA GLN A 180 10.22 10.38 5.35
C GLN A 180 10.17 9.25 6.38
N ARG A 181 10.30 9.55 7.68
CA ARG A 181 10.12 8.55 8.75
C ARG A 181 8.71 7.96 8.74
N GLN A 182 7.69 8.81 8.66
CA GLN A 182 6.29 8.35 8.63
C GLN A 182 6.00 7.50 7.41
N LEU A 183 6.44 7.95 6.23
CA LEU A 183 6.31 7.24 4.96
C LEU A 183 6.87 5.81 5.06
N TYR A 184 8.15 5.68 5.42
CA TYR A 184 8.79 4.36 5.46
C TYR A 184 8.24 3.47 6.58
N MET A 185 7.87 4.04 7.73
CA MET A 185 7.25 3.30 8.81
C MET A 185 5.90 2.70 8.39
N LEU A 186 5.00 3.53 7.84
CA LEU A 186 3.67 3.10 7.42
C LEU A 186 3.74 2.12 6.24
N GLN A 187 4.63 2.37 5.28
CA GLN A 187 4.87 1.46 4.17
C GLN A 187 5.35 0.08 4.66
N SER A 188 6.34 0.05 5.56
CA SER A 188 6.86 -1.22 6.12
C SER A 188 5.77 -2.01 6.86
N LEU A 189 4.92 -1.32 7.63
CA LEU A 189 3.87 -1.97 8.41
C LEU A 189 2.73 -2.50 7.52
N ASN A 190 2.32 -1.76 6.49
CA ASN A 190 1.31 -2.23 5.53
C ASN A 190 1.79 -3.52 4.83
N ILE A 191 3.03 -3.53 4.35
CA ILE A 191 3.59 -4.71 3.68
C ILE A 191 3.72 -5.88 4.67
N ALA A 192 4.16 -5.63 5.91
CA ALA A 192 4.28 -6.67 6.91
C ALA A 192 2.93 -7.35 7.22
N ILE A 193 1.80 -6.62 7.25
CA ILE A 193 0.48 -7.24 7.40
C ILE A 193 0.20 -8.22 6.27
N GLU A 194 0.43 -7.82 5.03
CA GLU A 194 0.19 -8.65 3.85
C GLU A 194 1.05 -9.92 3.87
N ASP A 195 2.34 -9.76 4.16
CA ASP A 195 3.26 -10.90 4.24
C ASP A 195 2.91 -11.86 5.38
N ILE A 196 2.45 -11.35 6.53
CA ILE A 196 1.98 -12.20 7.64
C ILE A 196 0.74 -12.99 7.23
N LEU A 197 -0.21 -12.37 6.54
CA LEU A 197 -1.42 -13.03 6.07
C LEU A 197 -1.11 -14.09 4.99
N ASP A 198 -0.21 -13.79 4.05
CA ASP A 198 0.23 -14.73 3.02
C ASP A 198 0.96 -15.93 3.63
N ILE A 199 1.97 -15.72 4.48
CA ILE A 199 2.72 -16.81 5.11
C ILE A 199 1.82 -17.61 6.07
N GLY A 200 0.93 -16.93 6.79
CA GLY A 200 -0.01 -17.56 7.73
C GLY A 200 -1.04 -18.44 7.02
N SER A 201 -1.53 -18.02 5.85
CA SER A 201 -2.45 -18.84 5.05
C SER A 201 -1.77 -20.08 4.47
N ARG A 202 -0.55 -19.94 3.92
CA ARG A 202 0.23 -21.06 3.35
C ARG A 202 0.64 -22.11 4.38
N THR A 203 0.85 -21.71 5.63
CA THR A 203 1.19 -22.63 6.72
C THR A 203 -0.02 -23.41 7.22
N ARG A 204 -1.23 -22.87 7.05
CA ARG A 204 -2.50 -23.57 7.32
C ARG A 204 -2.85 -24.58 6.22
N ASP A 205 -2.52 -24.28 4.97
CA ASP A 205 -2.87 -25.08 3.79
C ASP A 205 -1.82 -26.13 3.37
N ARG A 206 -1.04 -26.66 4.31
CA ARG A 206 -0.08 -27.74 4.02
C ARG A 206 -0.77 -29.10 3.80
N LYS A 207 -1.58 -29.21 2.73
CA LYS A 207 -1.52 -30.35 1.80
C LYS A 207 -0.77 -29.87 0.54
N LYS A 208 0.53 -30.16 0.51
CA LYS A 208 1.47 -29.86 -0.59
C LYS A 208 0.86 -30.18 -1.98
N PRO A 209 0.66 -29.21 -2.89
CA PRO A 209 0.61 -29.51 -4.31
C PRO A 209 2.05 -29.62 -4.83
N SER A 210 2.32 -30.63 -5.64
CA SER A 210 3.65 -30.89 -6.20
C SER A 210 4.07 -29.80 -7.19
N LYS A 211 5.27 -29.24 -7.01
CA LYS A 211 5.95 -28.44 -8.02
C LYS A 211 6.20 -29.27 -9.29
N LYS A 212 5.33 -29.13 -10.27
CA LYS A 212 5.54 -29.37 -11.71
C LYS A 212 4.75 -28.26 -12.42
N SER A 213 5.23 -27.51 -13.41
CA SER A 213 6.55 -27.31 -14.00
C SER A 213 6.41 -26.06 -14.87
N ASP A 214 6.95 -24.91 -14.46
CA ASP A 214 6.92 -23.66 -15.26
C ASP A 214 7.56 -23.85 -16.64
N LYS A 215 8.46 -24.84 -16.77
CA LYS A 215 9.09 -25.25 -18.03
C LYS A 215 8.10 -25.74 -19.11
N ALA A 216 6.94 -26.29 -18.71
CA ALA A 216 5.93 -26.75 -19.68
C ALA A 216 5.15 -25.57 -20.29
N ALA A 217 4.86 -24.55 -19.50
CA ALA A 217 4.20 -23.34 -19.96
C ALA A 217 5.11 -22.55 -20.92
N THR A 218 6.39 -22.35 -20.57
CA THR A 218 7.34 -21.63 -21.44
C THR A 218 7.60 -22.37 -22.77
N ALA A 219 7.65 -23.71 -22.75
CA ALA A 219 7.80 -24.51 -23.96
C ALA A 219 6.55 -24.53 -24.87
N ALA A 220 5.35 -24.30 -24.30
CA ALA A 220 4.12 -24.16 -25.05
C ALA A 220 4.04 -22.79 -25.78
N PHE A 221 4.46 -21.70 -25.12
CA PHE A 221 4.49 -20.37 -25.72
C PHE A 221 5.50 -20.24 -26.87
N SER A 222 6.67 -20.89 -26.79
CA SER A 222 7.65 -20.88 -27.90
C SER A 222 7.21 -21.64 -29.16
N LYS A 223 6.11 -22.41 -29.10
CA LYS A 223 5.55 -23.13 -30.25
C LYS A 223 4.35 -22.43 -30.91
N LEU A 224 3.88 -21.31 -30.37
CA LEU A 224 2.83 -20.49 -30.98
C LEU A 224 3.43 -19.52 -31.99
N SER A 225 3.86 -20.06 -33.13
CA SER A 225 4.02 -19.26 -34.35
C SER A 225 3.08 -19.86 -35.40
N ILE A 226 1.97 -19.17 -35.64
CA ILE A 226 1.07 -19.45 -36.75
C ILE A 226 0.77 -18.10 -37.41
N GLN A 227 1.54 -17.76 -38.43
CA GLN A 227 1.01 -16.93 -39.50
C GLN A 227 0.45 -17.88 -40.54
N GLU A 228 -0.83 -18.22 -40.42
CA GLU A 228 -1.59 -18.71 -41.56
C GLU A 228 -2.13 -17.50 -42.35
N PRO A 229 -2.03 -17.51 -43.69
CA PRO A 229 -2.63 -16.47 -44.50
C PRO A 229 -4.14 -16.49 -44.31
N ALA A 230 -4.72 -15.31 -44.07
CA ALA A 230 -6.15 -15.14 -43.80
C ALA A 230 -7.00 -15.78 -44.91
N LYS A 231 -7.58 -16.94 -44.61
CA LYS A 231 -8.72 -17.45 -45.37
C LYS A 231 -9.89 -16.51 -45.13
N SER A 232 -10.63 -16.17 -46.19
CA SER A 232 -11.90 -15.46 -46.05
C SER A 232 -12.84 -16.32 -45.19
N LEU A 233 -13.02 -15.93 -43.93
CA LEU A 233 -13.92 -16.60 -43.01
C LEU A 233 -15.33 -16.54 -43.60
N SER A 234 -15.97 -17.70 -43.74
CA SER A 234 -17.38 -17.74 -44.14
C SER A 234 -18.26 -17.27 -42.96
N LEU A 235 -19.50 -16.83 -43.24
CA LEU A 235 -20.43 -16.43 -42.18
C LEU A 235 -20.66 -17.52 -41.12
N PRO A 236 -20.80 -18.82 -41.48
CA PRO A 236 -20.81 -19.92 -40.50
C PRO A 236 -19.55 -19.98 -39.63
N ASP A 237 -18.36 -19.85 -40.21
CA ASP A 237 -17.10 -19.89 -39.45
C ASP A 237 -17.02 -18.73 -38.43
N LEU A 238 -17.60 -17.56 -38.79
CA LEU A 238 -17.67 -16.42 -37.89
C LEU A 238 -18.67 -16.64 -36.75
N ILE A 239 -19.80 -17.31 -37.02
CA ILE A 239 -20.79 -17.66 -35.99
C ILE A 239 -20.20 -18.69 -35.02
N ASP A 240 -19.54 -19.72 -35.53
CA ASP A 240 -18.90 -20.75 -34.72
C ASP A 240 -17.75 -20.15 -33.89
N SER A 241 -16.91 -19.31 -34.50
CA SER A 241 -15.86 -18.57 -33.79
C SER A 241 -16.41 -17.63 -32.71
N ALA A 242 -17.52 -16.95 -32.97
CA ALA A 242 -18.18 -16.09 -31.98
C ALA A 242 -18.79 -16.90 -30.82
N ALA A 243 -19.33 -18.09 -31.10
CA ALA A 243 -19.86 -19.00 -30.08
C ALA A 243 -18.74 -19.57 -29.20
N ASP A 244 -17.64 -20.00 -29.81
CA ASP A 244 -16.45 -20.48 -29.11
C ASP A 244 -15.82 -19.38 -28.26
N HIS A 245 -15.72 -18.16 -28.80
CA HIS A 245 -15.20 -17.01 -28.06
C HIS A 245 -16.08 -16.65 -26.86
N LYS A 246 -17.41 -16.66 -27.03
CA LYS A 246 -18.35 -16.47 -25.93
C LYS A 246 -18.18 -17.55 -24.85
N SER A 247 -18.13 -18.82 -25.25
CA SER A 247 -17.95 -19.94 -24.32
C SER A 247 -16.65 -19.82 -23.52
N ALA A 248 -15.55 -19.46 -24.19
CA ALA A 248 -14.26 -19.23 -23.54
C ALA A 248 -14.29 -18.06 -22.53
N LEU A 249 -15.02 -16.98 -22.84
CA LEU A 249 -15.18 -15.84 -21.93
C LEU A 249 -16.04 -16.18 -20.71
N GLU A 250 -17.10 -16.97 -20.89
CA GLU A 250 -17.94 -17.46 -19.79
C GLU A 250 -17.15 -18.39 -18.85
N GLU A 251 -16.32 -19.27 -19.42
CA GLU A 251 -15.39 -20.12 -18.65
C GLU A 251 -14.35 -19.28 -17.90
N TYR A 252 -13.77 -18.27 -18.55
CA TYR A 252 -12.80 -17.37 -17.91
C TYR A 252 -13.43 -16.56 -16.76
N LEU A 253 -14.63 -16.03 -16.93
CA LEU A 253 -15.37 -15.38 -15.84
C LEU A 253 -15.64 -16.33 -14.67
N THR A 254 -15.99 -17.58 -14.98
CA THR A 254 -16.17 -18.60 -13.96
C THR A 254 -14.88 -18.80 -13.18
N LEU A 255 -13.74 -18.98 -13.87
CA LEU A 255 -12.42 -19.13 -13.24
C LEU A 255 -12.04 -17.92 -12.37
N LEU A 256 -12.29 -16.69 -12.84
CA LEU A 256 -12.06 -15.48 -12.02
C LEU A 256 -12.89 -15.47 -10.73
N SER A 257 -14.10 -16.06 -10.75
CA SER A 257 -15.00 -16.09 -9.60
C SER A 257 -14.75 -17.26 -8.65
N THR A 258 -14.19 -18.37 -9.13
CA THR A 258 -14.01 -19.61 -8.36
C THR A 258 -12.58 -19.89 -7.95
N GLU A 259 -11.59 -19.42 -8.72
CA GLU A 259 -10.16 -19.71 -8.52
C GLU A 259 -9.40 -18.44 -8.10
N PRO A 260 -9.11 -18.25 -6.80
CA PRO A 260 -8.46 -17.03 -6.29
C PRO A 260 -7.10 -16.72 -6.93
N VAL A 261 -6.38 -17.75 -7.37
CA VAL A 261 -5.08 -17.61 -8.04
C VAL A 261 -5.23 -16.98 -9.43
N VAL A 262 -6.28 -17.35 -10.16
CA VAL A 262 -6.58 -16.78 -11.48
C VAL A 262 -6.98 -15.32 -11.34
N LEU A 263 -7.83 -15.01 -10.36
CA LEU A 263 -8.19 -13.63 -10.03
C LEU A 263 -6.96 -12.81 -9.65
N ALA A 264 -6.10 -13.31 -8.76
CA ALA A 264 -4.87 -12.61 -8.38
C ALA A 264 -3.95 -12.32 -9.58
N HIS A 265 -3.83 -13.26 -10.53
CA HIS A 265 -3.05 -13.04 -11.74
C HIS A 265 -3.65 -11.96 -12.64
N ALA A 266 -4.96 -11.99 -12.86
CA ALA A 266 -5.65 -10.98 -13.66
C ALA A 266 -5.57 -9.58 -13.03
N VAL A 267 -5.75 -9.50 -11.71
CA VAL A 267 -5.60 -8.26 -10.94
C VAL A 267 -4.18 -7.73 -11.04
N ASN A 268 -3.16 -8.59 -10.88
CA ASN A 268 -1.76 -8.20 -11.03
C ASN A 268 -1.48 -7.68 -12.44
N HIS A 269 -2.01 -8.33 -13.47
CA HIS A 269 -1.85 -7.87 -14.84
C HIS A 269 -2.44 -6.46 -15.03
N CYS A 270 -3.69 -6.24 -14.60
CA CYS A 270 -4.34 -4.92 -14.66
C CYS A 270 -3.62 -3.87 -13.81
N PHE A 271 -3.08 -4.26 -12.65
CA PHE A 271 -2.31 -3.39 -11.77
C PHE A 271 -1.01 -2.95 -12.45
N PHE A 272 -0.19 -3.87 -12.95
CA PHE A 272 1.09 -3.54 -13.59
C PHE A 272 0.95 -2.92 -14.98
N SER A 273 -0.22 -2.97 -15.61
CA SER A 273 -0.49 -2.28 -16.87
C SER A 273 -0.92 -0.82 -16.71
N ARG A 274 -1.08 -0.32 -15.47
CA ARG A 274 -1.51 1.06 -15.23
C ARG A 274 -0.41 2.04 -15.63
N PRO A 275 -0.71 3.07 -16.44
CA PRO A 275 0.27 4.07 -16.85
C PRO A 275 1.01 4.74 -15.70
N GLU A 276 0.34 4.94 -14.56
CA GLU A 276 0.91 5.53 -13.35
C GLU A 276 1.87 4.60 -12.60
N LEU A 277 1.89 3.32 -12.94
CA LEU A 277 2.70 2.25 -12.34
C LEU A 277 3.79 1.73 -13.29
N LEU A 278 3.86 2.27 -14.51
CA LEU A 278 4.92 1.95 -15.43
C LEU A 278 6.23 2.61 -14.98
N PRO A 279 7.37 1.90 -15.05
CA PRO A 279 8.67 2.52 -14.84
C PRO A 279 8.88 3.65 -15.84
N ASP A 280 9.40 4.77 -15.37
CA ASP A 280 9.85 5.84 -16.26
C ASP A 280 11.04 5.40 -17.12
N GLU A 281 11.51 6.26 -18.02
CA GLU A 281 12.67 5.98 -18.90
C GLU A 281 13.96 5.63 -18.13
N ARG A 282 14.00 5.88 -16.82
CA ARG A 282 15.12 5.56 -15.93
C ARG A 282 14.84 4.35 -15.04
N GLY A 283 13.76 3.61 -15.29
CA GLY A 283 13.36 2.43 -14.54
C GLY A 283 12.72 2.74 -13.17
N ARG A 284 12.38 4.00 -12.89
CA ARG A 284 11.81 4.40 -11.59
C ARG A 284 10.31 4.19 -11.60
N ILE A 285 9.83 3.40 -10.65
CA ILE A 285 8.40 3.16 -10.42
C ILE A 285 7.99 3.98 -9.20
N LEU A 286 6.82 4.62 -9.25
CA LEU A 286 6.22 5.25 -8.07
C LEU A 286 6.07 4.20 -6.96
N PRO A 287 6.45 4.47 -5.69
CA PRO A 287 6.23 3.52 -4.60
C PRO A 287 4.73 3.35 -4.41
N VAL A 288 4.18 2.23 -4.88
CA VAL A 288 2.73 2.00 -4.86
C VAL A 288 2.43 0.85 -3.92
N HIS A 289 2.00 1.24 -2.73
CA HIS A 289 1.62 0.32 -1.66
C HIS A 289 0.24 0.66 -1.10
N THR A 290 -0.64 1.30 -1.89
CA THR A 290 -1.97 1.70 -1.42
C THR A 290 -3.07 0.93 -2.15
N ASP A 291 -4.06 0.47 -1.38
CA ASP A 291 -5.26 -0.25 -1.86
C ASP A 291 -6.04 0.51 -2.94
N LYS A 292 -5.81 1.81 -3.09
CA LYS A 292 -6.38 2.68 -4.14
C LYS A 292 -6.14 2.12 -5.55
N TYR A 293 -4.94 1.62 -5.80
CA TYR A 293 -4.57 1.11 -7.12
C TYR A 293 -4.99 -0.35 -7.29
N ILE A 294 -4.97 -1.13 -6.19
CA ILE A 294 -5.41 -2.54 -6.19
C ILE A 294 -6.92 -2.63 -6.42
N SER A 295 -7.73 -1.84 -5.72
CA SER A 295 -9.20 -1.85 -5.84
C SER A 295 -9.66 -1.50 -7.25
N GLY A 296 -8.99 -0.52 -7.87
CA GLY A 296 -9.21 -0.18 -9.28
C GLY A 296 -8.85 -1.34 -10.20
N ALA A 297 -7.70 -2.00 -9.98
CA ALA A 297 -7.26 -3.13 -10.79
C ALA A 297 -8.19 -4.35 -10.65
N VAL A 298 -8.77 -4.58 -9.45
CA VAL A 298 -9.80 -5.61 -9.24
C VAL A 298 -11.05 -5.31 -10.05
N LEU A 299 -11.56 -4.08 -9.97
CA LEU A 299 -12.74 -3.68 -10.73
C LEU A 299 -12.50 -3.81 -12.23
N GLU A 300 -11.34 -3.36 -12.70
CA GLU A 300 -10.92 -3.42 -14.10
C GLU A 300 -10.78 -4.86 -14.61
N ALA A 301 -10.12 -5.74 -13.84
CA ALA A 301 -9.99 -7.16 -14.20
C ALA A 301 -11.35 -7.85 -14.37
N VAL A 302 -12.30 -7.58 -13.46
CA VAL A 302 -13.66 -8.14 -13.53
C VAL A 302 -14.47 -7.47 -14.65
N TYR A 303 -14.34 -6.15 -14.81
CA TYR A 303 -15.06 -5.39 -15.82
C TYR A 303 -14.62 -5.75 -17.23
N ASP A 304 -13.32 -5.86 -17.50
CA ASP A 304 -12.80 -6.23 -18.81
C ASP A 304 -13.22 -7.64 -19.20
N ALA A 305 -13.21 -8.58 -18.25
CA ALA A 305 -13.74 -9.93 -18.46
C ALA A 305 -15.24 -9.91 -18.80
N SER A 306 -16.01 -9.00 -18.20
CA SER A 306 -17.46 -8.85 -18.47
C SER A 306 -17.77 -8.10 -19.77
N LYS A 307 -16.94 -7.13 -20.17
CA LYS A 307 -17.13 -6.26 -21.34
C LYS A 307 -16.86 -7.00 -22.64
N GLN A 308 -16.01 -8.03 -22.60
CA GLN A 308 -15.72 -8.86 -23.77
C GLN A 308 -16.88 -9.80 -24.13
N LEU A 309 -17.86 -10.02 -23.23
CA LEU A 309 -19.09 -10.70 -23.61
C LEU A 309 -19.97 -9.78 -24.46
N PRO A 310 -20.51 -10.28 -25.59
CA PRO A 310 -21.48 -9.54 -26.39
C PRO A 310 -22.66 -9.09 -25.53
N SER A 311 -22.95 -7.80 -25.56
CA SER A 311 -24.07 -7.14 -24.87
C SER A 311 -25.43 -7.72 -25.28
N GLY A 312 -25.81 -8.83 -24.65
CA GLY A 312 -27.12 -9.47 -24.82
C GLY A 312 -27.64 -10.14 -23.54
N THR A 313 -26.82 -10.29 -22.51
CA THR A 313 -27.24 -10.90 -21.25
C THR A 313 -27.09 -9.87 -20.14
N THR A 314 -28.19 -9.23 -19.79
CA THR A 314 -28.32 -8.51 -18.52
C THR A 314 -27.98 -9.48 -17.39
N LEU A 315 -26.81 -9.32 -16.78
CA LEU A 315 -26.55 -9.89 -15.46
C LEU A 315 -27.48 -9.18 -14.48
N VAL A 316 -28.66 -9.75 -14.27
CA VAL A 316 -29.46 -9.47 -13.09
C VAL A 316 -28.68 -10.04 -11.92
N ALA A 317 -27.85 -9.21 -11.30
CA ALA A 317 -27.39 -9.46 -9.96
C ALA A 317 -28.64 -9.60 -9.09
N SER A 318 -28.89 -10.79 -8.55
CA SER A 318 -29.92 -11.00 -7.56
C SER A 318 -29.56 -10.15 -6.33
N SER A 319 -30.10 -8.95 -6.28
CA SER A 319 -30.19 -8.17 -5.07
C SER A 319 -31.17 -8.89 -4.15
N ALA A 320 -30.63 -9.71 -3.25
CA ALA A 320 -31.35 -10.14 -2.06
C ALA A 320 -31.65 -8.89 -1.22
N SER A 321 -32.80 -8.29 -1.50
CA SER A 321 -33.62 -7.42 -0.65
C SER A 321 -32.89 -6.62 0.45
N TRP A 322 -32.47 -5.40 0.10
CA TRP A 322 -32.54 -4.27 1.02
C TRP A 322 -33.35 -3.18 0.32
N ARG A 323 -34.66 -3.11 0.62
CA ARG A 323 -35.51 -1.99 0.18
C ARG A 323 -35.43 -0.90 1.26
N PRO A 324 -34.94 0.31 0.95
CA PRO A 324 -35.22 1.46 1.80
C PRO A 324 -36.69 1.85 1.61
N ARG A 325 -37.44 1.96 2.70
CA ARG A 325 -38.78 2.56 2.65
C ARG A 325 -38.65 4.06 2.38
N PRO A 326 -39.50 4.66 1.53
CA PRO A 326 -39.46 6.10 1.27
C PRO A 326 -40.04 6.89 2.45
N PRO A 327 -39.64 8.16 2.61
CA PRO A 327 -40.09 9.01 3.70
C PRO A 327 -41.55 9.41 3.47
N ARG A 328 -42.41 9.17 4.47
CA ARG A 328 -43.71 9.83 4.56
C ARG A 328 -43.54 11.11 5.35
N THR A 329 -43.50 12.24 4.66
CA THR A 329 -43.86 13.54 5.25
C THR A 329 -45.37 13.59 5.46
N ARG A 330 -45.80 13.84 6.69
CA ARG A 330 -46.97 14.68 6.99
C ARG A 330 -46.79 15.33 8.37
N PHE A 331 -47.16 16.60 8.35
CA PHE A 331 -47.24 17.57 9.44
C PHE A 331 -48.27 17.19 10.53
N THR A 332 -48.15 17.97 11.62
CA THR A 332 -49.15 18.47 12.59
C THR A 332 -49.52 17.67 13.86
N GLU A 333 -49.39 18.42 14.97
CA GLU A 333 -50.14 18.39 16.23
C GLU A 333 -49.82 17.22 17.18
N LEU A 334 -49.26 17.43 18.38
CA LEU A 334 -49.54 18.41 19.44
C LEU A 334 -48.28 18.84 20.21
#